data_AF-A0A522UI09-F1
#
_entry.id   AF-A0A522UI09-F1
#
_cell.length_a   1.000
_cell.length_b   1.000
_cell.length_c   1.000
_cell.angle_alpha   90.00
_cell.angle_beta   90.00
_cell.angle_gamma   90.00
#
_symmetry.space_group_name_H-M   'P 1'
#
loop_
_entity.id
_entity.type
_entity.pdbx_description
1 polymer ?
#
loop_
_entity_poly.entity_id
_entity_poly.type
_entity_poly.pdbx_seq_one_letter_code
_entity_poly.pdbx_strand_id
1 'polypeptide(L)'
;MAELIEKELVFKIVGCALAVLNELGHGLREKTYERALCIELKEQGLDFSPQTSYPVFYRGQQIDDYIPDQIIDEHRGQLLNYLRITKLPVGVILNFRRPKLEWERLVLNSGR
;
A
#
# COMPACT_ATOMS: atom_id res chain seq x y z
N MET A 1 -3.59 -26.75 -1.44
CA MET A 1 -3.14 -25.57 -0.64
C MET A 1 -3.41 -24.35 -1.51
N ALA A 2 -4.16 -23.36 -1.03
CA ALA A 2 -4.47 -22.17 -1.82
C ALA A 2 -3.19 -21.34 -2.01
N GLU A 3 -2.77 -21.16 -3.25
CA GLU A 3 -1.64 -20.30 -3.59
C GLU A 3 -2.06 -18.84 -3.41
N LEU A 4 -1.34 -18.10 -2.56
CA LEU A 4 -1.61 -16.69 -2.31
C LEU A 4 -0.98 -15.87 -3.45
N ILE A 5 -1.80 -15.14 -4.21
CA ILE A 5 -1.35 -14.26 -5.31
C ILE A 5 -0.28 -13.29 -4.81
N GLU A 6 0.85 -13.06 -5.49
CA GLU A 6 1.89 -12.11 -5.04
C GLU A 6 2.39 -12.31 -3.59
N LYS A 7 2.39 -13.57 -3.09
CA LYS A 7 2.79 -13.86 -1.70
C LYS A 7 4.17 -13.30 -1.35
N GLU A 8 5.18 -13.65 -2.16
CA GLU A 8 6.57 -13.29 -1.89
C GLU A 8 6.78 -11.78 -1.89
N LEU A 9 6.16 -11.07 -2.84
CA LEU A 9 6.20 -9.62 -2.92
C LEU A 9 5.60 -8.97 -1.66
N VAL A 10 4.42 -9.43 -1.21
CA VAL A 10 3.79 -8.92 0.01
C VAL A 10 4.69 -9.14 1.23
N PHE A 11 5.28 -10.34 1.39
CA PHE A 11 6.18 -10.60 2.50
C PHE A 11 7.43 -9.73 2.48
N LYS A 12 7.99 -9.45 1.30
CA LYS A 12 9.12 -8.51 1.16
C LYS A 12 8.73 -7.10 1.59
N ILE A 13 7.58 -6.59 1.13
CA ILE A 13 7.08 -5.25 1.49
C ILE A 13 6.84 -5.14 3.00
N VAL A 14 6.22 -6.16 3.61
CA VAL A 14 6.01 -6.20 5.07
C VAL A 14 7.34 -6.27 5.82
N GLY A 15 8.32 -7.02 5.31
CA GLY A 15 9.68 -7.05 5.85
C GLY A 15 10.35 -5.69 5.86
N CYS A 16 10.25 -4.94 4.74
CA CYS A 16 10.74 -3.57 4.64
C CYS A 16 10.05 -2.66 5.68
N ALA A 17 8.72 -2.75 5.79
CA ALA A 17 7.96 -1.98 6.77
C ALA A 17 8.35 -2.28 8.22
N LEU A 18 8.66 -3.55 8.54
CA LEU A 18 9.17 -3.92 9.86
C LEU A 18 10.56 -3.33 10.13
N ALA A 19 11.47 -3.33 9.13
CA ALA A 19 12.78 -2.70 9.25
C ALA A 19 12.63 -1.19 9.57
N VAL A 20 11.80 -0.48 8.80
CA VAL A 20 11.46 0.93 9.05
C VAL A 20 10.93 1.16 10.46
N LEU A 21 9.98 0.34 10.91
CA LEU A 21 9.39 0.49 12.24
C LEU A 21 10.42 0.23 13.36
N ASN A 22 11.31 -0.75 13.17
CA ASN A 22 12.35 -1.08 14.13
C ASN A 22 13.41 0.03 14.24
N GLU A 23 13.73 0.70 13.14
CA GLU A 23 14.72 1.78 13.12
C GLU A 23 14.14 3.10 13.62
N LEU A 24 12.97 3.50 13.13
CA LEU A 24 12.39 4.82 13.41
C LEU A 24 11.43 4.84 14.61
N GLY A 25 11.00 3.68 15.09
CA GLY A 25 9.93 3.58 16.09
C GLY A 25 8.56 4.00 15.55
N HIS A 26 7.60 4.16 16.46
CA HIS A 26 6.21 4.52 16.15
C HIS A 26 5.93 5.99 16.54
N GLY A 27 4.87 6.59 15.98
CA GLY A 27 4.39 7.92 16.37
C GLY A 27 4.96 9.09 15.57
N LEU A 28 5.67 8.83 14.46
CA LEU A 28 6.10 9.87 13.51
C LEU A 28 5.00 10.22 12.50
N ARG A 29 5.26 11.23 11.66
CA ARG A 29 4.36 11.61 10.56
C ARG A 29 4.35 10.53 9.49
N GLU A 30 3.21 10.31 8.86
CA GLU A 30 3.03 9.32 7.79
C GLU A 30 4.04 9.49 6.63
N LYS A 31 4.27 10.73 6.20
CA LYS A 31 5.28 11.09 5.19
C LYS A 31 6.69 10.58 5.55
N THR A 32 7.01 10.48 6.83
CA THR A 32 8.30 9.95 7.30
C THR A 32 8.38 8.44 7.05
N TYR A 33 7.32 7.70 7.38
CA TYR A 33 7.25 6.25 7.10
C TYR A 33 7.21 5.96 5.59
N GLU A 34 6.45 6.74 4.81
CA GLU A 34 6.44 6.64 3.34
C GLU A 34 7.86 6.77 2.77
N ARG A 35 8.58 7.84 3.14
CA ARG A 35 9.94 8.09 2.66
C ARG A 35 10.93 7.01 3.08
N ALA A 36 10.86 6.56 4.34
CA ALA A 36 11.72 5.49 4.84
C ALA A 36 11.45 4.17 4.12
N LEU A 37 10.17 3.85 3.87
CA LEU A 37 9.78 2.67 3.12
C LEU A 37 10.27 2.74 1.66
N CYS A 38 10.22 3.91 1.02
CA CYS A 38 10.79 4.10 -0.31
C CYS A 38 12.31 3.81 -0.35
N ILE A 39 13.05 4.15 0.71
CA ILE A 39 14.48 3.84 0.81
C ILE A 39 14.67 2.32 0.90
N GLU A 40 13.99 1.67 1.85
CA GLU A 40 14.06 0.21 2.03
C GLU A 40 13.68 -0.57 0.76
N LEU A 41 12.56 -0.21 0.13
CA LEU A 41 12.12 -0.85 -1.11
C LEU A 41 13.17 -0.71 -2.22
N LYS A 42 13.81 0.46 -2.32
CA LYS A 42 14.89 0.72 -3.29
C LYS A 42 16.11 -0.14 -3.00
N GLU A 43 16.51 -0.26 -1.73
CA GLU A 43 17.66 -1.09 -1.32
C GLU A 43 17.41 -2.57 -1.56
N GLN A 44 16.16 -3.03 -1.42
CA GLN A 44 15.74 -4.39 -1.78
C GLN A 44 15.57 -4.61 -3.29
N GLY A 45 15.84 -3.59 -4.12
CA GLY A 45 15.73 -3.65 -5.58
C GLY A 45 14.29 -3.84 -6.07
N LEU A 46 13.31 -3.40 -5.29
CA LEU A 46 11.89 -3.46 -5.65
C LEU A 46 11.54 -2.21 -6.46
N ASP A 47 10.91 -2.42 -7.62
CA ASP A 47 10.33 -1.33 -8.38
C ASP A 47 9.10 -0.80 -7.63
N PHE A 48 9.14 0.49 -7.28
CA PHE A 48 7.98 1.19 -6.74
C PHE A 48 7.88 2.58 -7.39
N SER A 49 6.65 3.06 -7.50
CA SER A 49 6.37 4.44 -7.89
C SER A 49 5.75 5.15 -6.69
N PRO A 50 6.39 6.20 -6.14
CA PRO A 50 5.76 7.04 -5.12
C PRO A 50 4.66 7.87 -5.79
N GLN A 51 3.52 7.23 -6.06
CA GLN A 51 2.36 7.90 -6.64
C GLN A 51 1.61 8.65 -5.54
N THR A 52 1.69 9.97 -5.60
CA THR A 52 0.94 10.87 -4.72
C THR A 52 -0.46 11.17 -5.26
N SER A 53 -0.75 10.74 -6.50
CA SER A 53 -2.03 10.97 -7.18
C SER A 53 -2.35 9.81 -8.13
N TYR A 54 -3.63 9.51 -8.28
CA TYR A 54 -4.12 8.40 -9.09
C TYR A 54 -5.22 8.86 -10.04
N PRO A 55 -5.08 8.67 -11.36
CA PRO A 55 -6.08 9.11 -12.32
C PRO A 55 -7.37 8.30 -12.16
N VAL A 56 -8.49 8.99 -11.97
CA VAL A 56 -9.84 8.42 -11.88
C VAL A 56 -10.49 8.48 -13.25
N PHE A 57 -10.96 7.34 -13.75
CA PHE A 57 -11.63 7.23 -15.04
C PHE A 57 -13.12 6.96 -14.89
N TYR A 58 -13.94 7.66 -15.68
CA TYR A 58 -15.35 7.36 -15.89
C TYR A 58 -15.61 7.16 -17.39
N ARG A 59 -16.13 5.98 -17.76
CA ARG A 59 -16.36 5.58 -19.16
C ARG A 59 -15.13 5.72 -20.07
N GLY A 60 -13.95 5.44 -19.53
CA GLY A 60 -12.68 5.53 -20.27
C GLY A 60 -12.12 6.96 -20.40
N GLN A 61 -12.82 7.97 -19.88
CA GLN A 61 -12.32 9.34 -19.82
C GLN A 61 -11.79 9.63 -18.42
N GLN A 62 -10.59 10.19 -18.31
CA GLN A 62 -10.07 10.67 -17.03
C GLN A 62 -10.92 11.86 -16.57
N ILE A 63 -11.43 11.80 -15.35
CA ILE A 63 -12.30 12.82 -14.77
C ILE A 63 -11.69 13.52 -13.57
N ASP A 64 -10.70 12.93 -12.92
CA ASP A 64 -10.06 13.48 -11.71
C ASP A 64 -8.70 12.81 -11.44
N ASP A 65 -7.95 13.37 -10.51
CA ASP A 65 -6.76 12.77 -9.90
C ASP A 65 -7.00 12.59 -8.40
N TYR A 66 -7.23 11.34 -7.98
CA TYR A 66 -7.44 10.99 -6.59
C TYR A 66 -6.13 11.05 -5.82
N ILE A 67 -6.05 12.00 -4.89
CA ILE A 67 -4.98 12.11 -3.90
C ILE A 67 -5.56 11.61 -2.57
N PRO A 68 -5.09 10.48 -2.02
CA PRO A 68 -5.56 10.02 -0.73
C PRO A 68 -5.14 11.02 0.36
N ASP A 69 -6.11 11.74 0.92
CA ASP A 69 -5.90 12.62 2.08
C ASP A 69 -6.30 11.85 3.35
N GLN A 70 -5.27 11.37 4.06
CA GLN A 70 -5.31 10.79 5.42
C GLN A 70 -5.89 9.39 5.65
N ILE A 71 -5.17 8.65 6.51
CA ILE A 71 -5.47 7.25 6.84
C ILE A 71 -6.38 7.07 8.09
N ILE A 72 -7.71 6.97 7.92
CA ILE A 72 -8.72 6.48 8.88
C ILE A 72 -9.74 5.55 8.14
N ASP A 73 -10.22 4.46 8.77
CA ASP A 73 -11.21 3.38 8.40
C ASP A 73 -11.62 3.14 6.91
N GLU A 74 -11.74 4.18 6.12
CA GLU A 74 -11.94 4.24 4.66
C GLU A 74 -10.81 3.55 3.84
N HIS A 75 -9.68 3.16 4.45
CA HIS A 75 -8.49 2.58 3.80
C HIS A 75 -8.78 1.33 3.00
N ARG A 76 -9.65 0.48 3.53
CA ARG A 76 -10.01 -0.75 2.81
C ARG A 76 -10.81 -0.43 1.55
N GLY A 77 -11.76 0.50 1.64
CA GLY A 77 -12.58 0.93 0.51
C GLY A 77 -11.74 1.65 -0.55
N GLN A 78 -10.87 2.56 -0.12
CA GLN A 78 -9.93 3.28 -0.99
C GLN A 78 -8.96 2.32 -1.67
N LEU A 79 -8.35 1.39 -0.92
CA LEU A 79 -7.45 0.39 -1.49
C LEU A 79 -8.19 -0.55 -2.45
N LEU A 80 -9.42 -0.98 -2.14
CA LEU A 80 -10.21 -1.80 -3.07
C LEU A 80 -10.57 -1.04 -4.36
N ASN A 81 -10.95 0.23 -4.27
CA ASN A 81 -11.18 1.08 -5.43
C ASN A 81 -9.90 1.26 -6.24
N TYR A 82 -8.77 1.46 -5.57
CA TYR A 82 -7.46 1.55 -6.19
C TYR A 82 -7.10 0.27 -6.96
N LEU A 83 -7.25 -0.90 -6.34
CA LEU A 83 -7.03 -2.19 -6.99
C LEU A 83 -7.94 -2.37 -8.22
N ARG A 84 -9.20 -1.90 -8.15
CA ARG A 84 -10.13 -1.94 -9.30
C ARG A 84 -9.68 -1.01 -10.45
N ILE A 85 -9.27 0.21 -10.14
CA ILE A 85 -8.85 1.21 -11.14
C ILE A 85 -7.54 0.78 -11.82
N THR A 86 -6.56 0.36 -11.03
CA THR A 86 -5.23 -0.06 -11.50
C THR A 86 -5.19 -1.49 -12.04
N LYS A 87 -6.26 -2.27 -11.80
CA LYS A 87 -6.35 -3.71 -12.11
C LYS A 87 -5.26 -4.54 -11.42
N LEU A 88 -4.72 -4.04 -10.32
CA LEU A 88 -3.78 -4.78 -9.49
C LEU A 88 -4.52 -5.83 -8.66
N PRO A 89 -3.97 -7.05 -8.52
CA PRO A 89 -4.68 -8.15 -7.87
C PRO A 89 -4.62 -8.08 -6.34
N VAL A 90 -3.62 -7.41 -5.76
CA VAL A 90 -3.32 -7.43 -4.33
C VAL A 90 -2.84 -6.06 -3.87
N GLY A 91 -3.28 -5.66 -2.68
CA GLY A 91 -2.83 -4.45 -1.99
C GLY A 91 -2.52 -4.75 -0.52
N VAL A 92 -1.66 -3.93 0.09
CA VAL A 92 -1.27 -4.04 1.50
C VAL A 92 -1.47 -2.70 2.19
N ILE A 93 -2.11 -2.73 3.36
CA ILE A 93 -2.24 -1.60 4.27
C ILE A 93 -1.22 -1.79 5.39
N LEU A 94 -0.43 -0.77 5.69
CA LEU A 94 0.58 -0.77 6.75
C LEU A 94 0.22 0.29 7.79
N ASN A 95 0.16 -0.10 9.06
CA ASN A 95 -0.15 0.80 10.16
C ASN A 95 1.05 0.93 11.13
N PHE A 96 1.67 2.11 11.09
CA PHE A 96 2.82 2.49 11.92
C PHE A 96 2.43 3.25 13.20
N ARG A 97 1.14 3.39 13.51
CA ARG A 97 0.68 4.13 14.72
C ARG A 97 0.94 3.38 16.02
N ARG A 98 1.25 2.08 15.95
CA ARG A 98 1.48 1.23 17.12
C ARG A 98 2.93 0.71 17.14
N PRO A 99 3.46 0.37 18.32
CA PRO A 99 4.79 -0.25 18.45
C PRO A 99 4.94 -1.57 17.68
N LYS A 100 3.83 -2.27 17.46
CA LYS A 100 3.75 -3.45 16.62
C LYS A 100 3.17 -3.07 15.28
N LEU A 101 3.85 -3.45 14.18
CA LEU A 101 3.34 -3.25 12.83
C LEU A 101 2.04 -4.05 12.68
N GLU A 102 0.94 -3.33 12.52
CA GLU A 102 -0.32 -3.90 12.09
C GLU A 102 -0.39 -3.75 10.57
N TRP A 103 -0.75 -4.81 9.87
CA TRP A 103 -0.88 -4.78 8.43
C TRP A 103 -2.02 -5.67 7.97
N GLU A 104 -2.61 -5.31 6.84
CA GLU A 104 -3.69 -6.06 6.22
C GLU A 104 -3.43 -6.22 4.74
N ARG A 105 -3.69 -7.42 4.22
CA ARG A 105 -3.64 -7.73 2.80
C ARG A 105 -5.05 -7.80 2.26
N LEU A 106 -5.32 -7.04 1.20
CA LEU A 106 -6.56 -7.11 0.44
C LEU A 106 -6.28 -7.74 -0.92
N VAL A 107 -7.16 -8.63 -1.34
CA VAL A 107 -7.13 -9.28 -2.66
C VAL A 107 -8.38 -8.87 -3.40
N LEU A 108 -8.21 -8.36 -4.62
CA LEU A 108 -9.33 -8.10 -5.50
C LEU A 108 -9.79 -9.44 -6.10
N ASN A 109 -10.77 -10.09 -5.47
CA ASN A 109 -11.41 -11.25 -6.07
C ASN A 109 -12.21 -10.79 -7.29
N SER A 110 -11.76 -11.16 -8.49
CA SER A 110 -12.44 -10.93 -9.77
C SER A 110 -13.72 -11.78 -9.93
N GLY A 111 -14.54 -11.88 -8.88
CA GLY A 111 -15.62 -12.86 -8.77
C GLY A 111 -16.90 -12.31 -8.18
N ARG A 112 -17.58 -11.43 -8.93
CA ARG A 112 -18.99 -11.57 -9.36
C ARG A 112 -19.39 -10.40 -10.24
#